data_AF-A0A147GZU7-F1
#
_entry.id   AF-A0A147GZU7-F1
#
_cell.length_a   1.000
_cell.length_b   1.000
_cell.length_c   1.000
_cell.angle_alpha   90.00
_cell.angle_beta   90.00
_cell.angle_gamma   90.00
#
_symmetry.space_group_name_H-M   'P 1'
#
loop_
_entity.id
_entity.type
_entity.pdbx_description
1 polymer ?
#
loop_
_entity_poly.entity_id
_entity_poly.type
_entity_poly.pdbx_seq_one_letter_code
_entity_poly.pdbx_strand_id
1 'polypeptide(L)'
;MTAAMQLTGVVAALVVLVVCVLRVDLLRAGEHRVSVFGVYLLWAVFAFGVLLELLRGADLDWYEAAGLAGLLMHLGASRKHWRGCAPRDAQVRGQHG
;
A
#
# COMPACT_ATOMS: atom_id res chain seq x y z
N MET A 1 -16.09 -18.17 -12.46
CA MET A 1 -16.13 -17.38 -11.20
C MET A 1 -16.88 -16.08 -11.49
N THR A 2 -17.71 -15.59 -10.57
CA THR A 2 -18.66 -14.48 -10.84
C THR A 2 -17.90 -13.18 -11.09
N ALA A 3 -18.29 -12.41 -12.11
CA ALA A 3 -17.66 -11.12 -12.48
C ALA A 3 -17.46 -10.16 -11.28
N ALA A 4 -18.30 -10.29 -10.24
CA ALA A 4 -18.16 -9.58 -8.97
C ALA A 4 -16.81 -9.83 -8.26
N MET A 5 -16.30 -11.07 -8.24
CA MET A 5 -15.02 -11.40 -7.60
C MET A 5 -13.84 -10.74 -8.31
N GLN A 6 -13.81 -10.80 -9.65
CA GLN A 6 -12.78 -10.11 -10.44
C GLN A 6 -12.85 -8.59 -10.24
N LEU A 7 -14.05 -8.00 -10.26
CA LEU A 7 -14.21 -6.57 -10.03
C LEU A 7 -13.69 -6.16 -8.65
N THR A 8 -13.97 -6.98 -7.62
CA THR A 8 -13.52 -6.72 -6.25
C THR A 8 -11.99 -6.81 -6.16
N GLY A 9 -11.38 -7.80 -6.81
CA GLY A 9 -9.92 -7.93 -6.91
C GLY A 9 -9.27 -6.74 -7.59
N VAL A 10 -9.81 -6.28 -8.72
CA VAL A 10 -9.33 -5.11 -9.46
C VAL A 10 -9.40 -3.86 -8.59
N VAL A 11 -10.54 -3.61 -7.94
CA VAL A 11 -10.72 -2.45 -7.06
C VAL A 11 -9.74 -2.51 -5.88
N ALA A 12 -9.57 -3.68 -5.26
CA ALA A 12 -8.64 -3.86 -4.15
C ALA A 12 -7.18 -3.58 -4.58
N ALA A 13 -6.75 -4.15 -5.70
CA ALA A 13 -5.41 -3.93 -6.25
C ALA A 13 -5.15 -2.45 -6.58
N LEU A 14 -6.12 -1.78 -7.21
CA LEU A 14 -6.04 -0.35 -7.53
C LEU A 14 -5.92 0.51 -6.26
N VAL A 15 -6.72 0.24 -5.23
CA VAL A 15 -6.65 0.98 -3.96
C VAL A 15 -5.27 0.82 -3.32
N VAL A 16 -4.74 -0.41 -3.26
CA VAL A 16 -3.40 -0.66 -2.70
C VAL A 16 -2.33 0.10 -3.50
N LEU A 17 -2.39 0.06 -4.83
CA LEU A 17 -1.48 0.77 -5.72
C LEU A 17 -1.48 2.28 -5.48
N VAL A 18 -2.66 2.91 -5.51
CA VAL A 18 -2.82 4.35 -5.31
C VAL A 18 -2.27 4.76 -3.95
N VAL A 19 -2.61 4.01 -2.89
CA VAL A 19 -2.12 4.32 -1.55
C VAL A 19 -0.60 4.15 -1.47
N CYS A 20 -0.02 3.11 -2.06
CA CYS A 20 1.43 2.92 -2.06
C CYS A 20 2.14 4.06 -2.79
N VAL A 21 1.67 4.48 -3.97
CA VAL A 21 2.25 5.61 -4.73
C VAL A 21 2.19 6.92 -3.92
N LEU A 22 1.05 7.23 -3.32
CA LEU A 22 0.91 8.42 -2.47
C LEU A 22 1.84 8.38 -1.26
N ARG A 23 1.98 7.21 -0.62
CA ARG A 23 2.89 7.03 0.52
C ARG A 23 4.35 7.17 0.12
N VAL A 24 4.72 6.63 -1.03
CA VAL A 24 6.07 6.73 -1.61
C VAL A 24 6.42 8.18 -1.91
N ASP A 25 5.52 8.95 -2.51
CA ASP A 25 5.73 10.36 -2.82
C ASP A 25 5.93 11.20 -1.54
N LEU A 26 5.08 10.98 -0.53
CA LEU A 26 5.20 11.62 0.78
C LEU A 26 6.49 11.25 1.51
N LEU A 27 6.95 10.01 1.39
CA LEU A 27 8.19 9.53 2.00
C LEU A 27 9.43 10.04 1.26
N ARG A 28 9.35 10.27 -0.06
CA ARG A 28 10.43 10.83 -0.86
C ARG A 28 10.78 12.26 -0.43
N ALA A 29 9.80 13.01 0.06
CA ALA A 29 10.01 14.35 0.62
C ALA A 29 10.65 14.35 2.02
N GLY A 30 10.72 13.20 2.71
CA GLY A 30 11.26 13.06 4.07
C GLY A 30 12.55 12.24 4.11
N GLU A 31 13.66 12.87 4.47
CA GLU A 31 15.06 12.45 4.26
C GLU A 31 15.53 11.12 4.92
N HIS A 32 14.69 10.29 5.53
CA HIS A 32 15.21 9.28 6.48
C HIS A 32 14.56 7.89 6.55
N ARG A 33 13.93 7.33 5.50
CA ARG A 33 13.39 5.94 5.59
C ARG A 33 13.43 5.12 4.29
N VAL A 34 14.65 4.80 3.82
CA VAL A 34 14.87 3.88 2.68
C VAL A 34 14.18 2.52 2.89
N SER A 35 14.17 1.99 4.11
CA SER A 35 13.52 0.72 4.43
C SER A 35 12.01 0.76 4.23
N VAL A 36 11.35 1.83 4.70
CA VAL A 36 9.89 2.01 4.55
C VAL A 36 9.52 2.26 3.09
N PHE A 37 10.33 3.05 2.38
CA PHE A 37 10.18 3.25 0.94
C PHE A 37 10.24 1.92 0.18
N GLY A 38 11.23 1.08 0.47
CA GLY A 38 11.39 -0.24 -0.17
C GLY A 38 10.19 -1.16 0.04
N VAL A 39 9.60 -1.16 1.25
CA VAL A 39 8.40 -1.96 1.56
C VAL A 39 7.19 -1.49 0.75
N TYR A 40 6.91 -0.19 0.70
CA TYR A 40 5.79 0.33 -0.10
C TYR A 40 6.00 0.11 -1.61
N LEU A 41 7.25 0.20 -2.08
CA LEU A 41 7.57 -0.12 -3.47
C LEU A 41 7.30 -1.60 -3.78
N LEU A 42 7.71 -2.51 -2.90
CA LEU A 42 7.47 -3.95 -3.06
C LEU A 42 5.96 -4.25 -3.08
N TRP A 43 5.19 -3.61 -2.21
CA TRP A 43 3.73 -3.75 -2.20
C TRP A 43 3.06 -3.19 -3.45
N ALA A 44 3.57 -2.07 -3.99
CA ALA A 44 3.09 -1.52 -5.26
C ALA A 44 3.37 -2.49 -6.42
N VAL A 45 4.56 -3.09 -6.48
CA VAL A 45 4.91 -4.10 -7.49
C VAL A 45 4.03 -5.33 -7.38
N PHE A 46 3.78 -5.84 -6.17
CA PHE A 46 2.87 -6.95 -5.93
C PHE A 46 1.45 -6.63 -6.43
N ALA A 47 0.87 -5.51 -6.00
CA ALA A 47 -0.48 -5.12 -6.40
C ALA A 47 -0.61 -4.87 -7.91
N PHE A 48 0.46 -4.36 -8.54
CA PHE A 48 0.53 -4.20 -9.99
C PHE A 48 0.57 -5.54 -10.73
N GLY A 49 1.31 -6.53 -10.22
CA GLY A 49 1.33 -7.89 -10.76
C GLY A 49 -0.06 -8.51 -10.76
N VAL A 50 -0.73 -8.49 -9.60
CA VAL A 50 -2.11 -9.01 -9.45
C VAL A 50 -3.08 -8.28 -10.37
N LEU A 51 -2.95 -6.95 -10.51
CA LEU A 51 -3.79 -6.18 -11.43
C LEU A 51 -3.59 -6.62 -12.89
N LEU A 52 -2.34 -6.84 -13.32
CA LEU A 52 -2.04 -7.32 -14.68
C LEU A 52 -2.59 -8.73 -14.92
N GLU A 53 -2.51 -9.64 -13.96
CA GLU A 53 -3.07 -10.99 -14.06
C GLU A 53 -4.58 -10.95 -14.21
N LEU A 54 -5.27 -10.17 -13.36
CA LEU A 54 -6.70 -9.95 -13.47
C LEU A 54 -7.11 -9.35 -14.82
N LEU A 55 -6.33 -8.38 -15.33
CA LEU A 55 -6.58 -7.76 -16.65
C LEU A 55 -6.34 -8.74 -17.81
N ARG A 56 -5.47 -9.74 -17.64
CA ARG A 56 -5.26 -10.84 -18.61
C ARG A 56 -6.36 -11.90 -18.54
N GLY A 57 -7.33 -11.75 -17.64
CA GLY A 57 -8.43 -12.67 -17.45
C GLY A 57 -8.08 -13.89 -16.61
N ALA A 58 -6.95 -13.85 -15.88
CA ALA A 58 -6.65 -14.88 -14.90
C ALA A 58 -7.64 -14.80 -13.73
N ASP A 59 -7.92 -15.95 -13.13
CA ASP A 59 -8.69 -16.02 -11.89
C ASP A 59 -7.81 -15.60 -10.70
N LEU A 60 -8.41 -14.88 -9.74
CA LEU A 60 -7.73 -14.42 -8.54
C LEU A 60 -7.42 -15.62 -7.62
N ASP A 61 -6.15 -15.88 -7.33
CA ASP A 61 -5.76 -16.90 -6.37
C ASP A 61 -6.14 -16.47 -4.94
N TRP A 62 -6.47 -17.43 -4.08
CA TRP A 62 -6.72 -17.19 -2.67
C TRP A 62 -5.49 -16.56 -1.98
N TYR A 63 -4.27 -16.91 -2.40
CA TYR A 63 -3.05 -16.29 -1.90
C TYR A 63 -2.98 -14.80 -2.22
N GLU A 64 -3.33 -14.43 -3.45
CA GLU A 64 -3.37 -13.03 -3.91
C GLU A 64 -4.46 -12.25 -3.18
N ALA A 65 -5.63 -12.87 -3.01
CA ALA A 65 -6.74 -12.30 -2.26
C ALA A 65 -6.36 -12.06 -0.79
N ALA A 66 -5.71 -13.03 -0.13
CA ALA A 66 -5.22 -12.89 1.24
C ALA A 66 -4.13 -11.80 1.35
N GLY A 67 -3.22 -11.73 0.36
CA GLY A 67 -2.21 -10.69 0.27
C GLY A 67 -2.82 -9.29 0.15
N LEU A 68 -3.76 -9.10 -0.78
CA LEU A 68 -4.50 -7.85 -0.94
C LEU A 68 -5.26 -7.47 0.33
N ALA A 69 -5.96 -8.41 0.96
CA ALA A 69 -6.70 -8.18 2.19
C ALA A 69 -5.77 -7.76 3.34
N GLY A 70 -4.64 -8.45 3.52
CA GLY A 70 -3.63 -8.13 4.53
C GLY A 70 -3.02 -6.73 4.30
N LEU A 71 -2.73 -6.38 3.05
CA LEU A 71 -2.25 -5.04 2.69
C LEU A 71 -3.30 -3.97 3.00
N LEU A 72 -4.56 -4.18 2.61
CA LEU A 72 -5.64 -3.24 2.92
C LEU A 72 -5.84 -3.05 4.42
N MET A 73 -5.80 -4.13 5.21
CA MET A 73 -5.85 -4.07 6.67
C MET A 73 -4.68 -3.29 7.24
N HIS A 74 -3.46 -3.56 6.77
CA HIS A 74 -2.26 -2.85 7.22
C HIS A 74 -2.35 -1.36 6.88
N LEU A 75 -2.75 -1.01 5.65
CA LEU A 75 -2.93 0.37 5.21
C LEU A 75 -4.00 1.09 6.06
N GLY A 76 -5.09 0.40 6.40
CA GLY A 76 -6.14 0.90 7.29
C GLY A 76 -5.64 1.16 8.71
N ALA A 77 -4.87 0.23 9.29
CA ALA A 77 -4.28 0.37 10.62
C ALA A 77 -3.24 1.50 10.66
N SER A 78 -2.41 1.59 9.63
CA SER A 78 -1.39 2.62 9.47
C SER A 78 -1.99 4.00 9.17
N ARG A 79 -3.20 4.09 8.59
CA ARG A 79 -3.91 5.38 8.40
C ARG A 79 -4.15 6.11 9.73
N LYS A 80 -4.47 5.39 10.81
CA LYS A 80 -4.69 5.97 12.14
C LYS A 80 -3.39 6.55 12.73
N HIS A 81 -2.27 5.85 12.55
CA HIS A 81 -0.96 6.32 13.02
C HIS A 81 -0.53 7.63 12.34
N TRP A 82 -0.83 7.81 11.05
CA TRP A 82 -0.42 9.01 10.30
C TRP A 82 -1.39 10.19 10.42
N ARG A 83 -2.64 9.97 10.83
CA ARG A 83 -3.61 11.05 11.13
C ARG A 83 -3.37 11.70 12.49
N GLY A 84 -2.77 10.98 13.45
CA GLY A 84 -2.51 11.48 14.81
C GLY A 84 -1.19 12.23 14.96
N CYS A 85 -0.18 11.89 14.16
CA CYS A 85 1.12 12.55 14.06
C CYS A 85 1.74 12.11 12.72
N ALA A 86 2.42 12.99 11.97
CA ALA A 86 3.54 12.50 11.17
C ALA A 86 4.43 11.69 12.13
N PRO A 87 4.85 10.45 11.80
CA PRO A 87 5.44 9.52 12.76
C PRO A 87 6.43 10.24 13.68
N ARG A 88 6.28 10.06 15.00
CA ARG A 88 6.91 10.85 16.09
C ARG A 88 8.42 11.10 15.92
N ASP A 89 9.11 10.28 15.12
CA ASP A 89 10.51 10.48 14.73
C ASP A 89 10.73 11.70 13.80
N ALA A 90 9.67 12.32 13.27
CA ALA A 90 9.70 13.60 12.58
C ALA A 90 9.66 14.81 13.53
N GLN A 91 9.33 14.62 14.82
CA GLN A 91 9.24 15.69 15.82
C GLN A 91 10.52 15.88 16.63
N VAL A 92 11.52 14.99 16.51
CA VAL A 92 12.73 15.01 17.37
C VAL A 92 13.69 16.17 17.04
N ARG A 93 13.49 16.91 15.93
CA ARG A 93 14.39 18.03 15.53
C ARG A 93 14.00 19.42 16.02
N GLY A 94 12.98 19.57 16.87
CA GLY A 94 12.47 20.88 17.30
C GLY A 94 12.94 21.43 18.66
N GLN A 95 13.76 20.71 19.45
CA GLN A 95 14.02 21.06 20.85
C GLN A 95 15.49 21.35 21.23
N HIS A 96 16.38 21.58 20.27
CA HIS A 96 17.75 22.03 20.53
C HIS A 96 18.09 23.31 19.76
N GLY A 97 17.29 24.35 19.98
CA GLY A 97 17.57 25.73 19.59
C GLY A 97 17.36 26.64 20.79
#